data_AF-A0A6F8TPG3-F1
#
_entry.id   AF-A0A6F8TPG3-F1
#
_cell.length_a   1.000
_cell.length_b   1.000
_cell.length_c   1.000
_cell.angle_alpha   90.00
_cell.angle_beta   90.00
_cell.angle_gamma   90.00
#
_symmetry.space_group_name_H-M   'P 1'
#
loop_
_entity.id
_entity.type
_entity.pdbx_description
1 polymer ?
#
loop_
_entity_poly.entity_id
_entity_poly.type
_entity_poly.pdbx_seq_one_letter_code
_entity_poly.pdbx_strand_id
1 'polypeptide(L)'
;MKRFLFTFMLGMVLVSASILIFQWMGFSTESAVDKGTVAVDQSYSIIHKADTFQISQTLRFSSAVPDRMTITWPVGAEGYSCINQSEDNCLTKENGEFLITNISGAEETVTLTYSLKVPVENGRLLLTDWFPVLSSLITEKTDIQIIEKNVREGRWVAGYPSFHHKKLDYIDYYFFDGEGGPSDLIWLTGEWEEHETEAGRILFPHSDTADLEGLEALKSSGGYVTVVRSNELTPHSSPHLIIVKNMDETAIADVKESLIYQSYTSKDEEGWMKEFIAGLLLNRPPATGKASWAYKEIREALTPSQMDVFRREVERQKVRTVDGVKLDEWVEDVTGFHSSFFREGLNSGGPLTLAADKSIIVSDRPVELSYILYKQKKFIQFPQALKALGMDYEELETGVYFMSMDGNTFRFYVDEDYFIYNEENYGLLVKPVQKIGDAIYMDVHWFEKLFKVKVIEKEKSIEVTRQT
;
A
#
# COMPACT_ATOMS: atom_id res chain seq x y z
N MET A 1 14.60 52.50 -28.49
CA MET A 1 13.53 51.94 -27.64
C MET A 1 12.76 50.79 -28.29
N LYS A 2 12.20 50.90 -29.53
CA LYS A 2 11.42 49.81 -30.15
C LYS A 2 12.14 48.45 -30.27
N ARG A 3 13.44 48.44 -30.62
CA ARG A 3 14.24 47.21 -30.71
C ARG A 3 14.48 46.54 -29.36
N PHE A 4 14.72 47.33 -28.31
CA PHE A 4 14.92 46.82 -26.96
C PHE A 4 13.64 46.24 -26.36
N LEU A 5 12.50 46.91 -26.62
CA LEU A 5 11.18 46.42 -26.21
C LEU A 5 10.83 45.08 -26.88
N PHE A 6 11.18 44.94 -28.17
CA PHE A 6 10.92 43.72 -28.94
C PHE A 6 11.81 42.54 -28.47
N THR A 7 13.09 42.79 -28.19
CA THR A 7 13.98 41.75 -27.64
C THR A 7 13.58 41.32 -26.23
N PHE A 8 13.08 42.25 -25.41
CA PHE A 8 12.61 41.93 -24.07
C PHE A 8 11.30 41.10 -24.09
N MET A 9 10.35 41.48 -24.95
CA MET A 9 9.13 40.70 -25.21
C MET A 9 9.45 39.28 -25.70
N LEU A 10 10.35 39.15 -26.68
CA LEU A 10 10.75 37.85 -27.22
C LEU A 10 11.44 36.98 -26.16
N GLY A 11 12.26 37.59 -25.30
CA GLY A 11 12.90 36.91 -24.17
C GLY A 11 11.89 36.38 -23.16
N MET A 12 10.89 37.18 -22.79
CA MET A 12 9.82 36.70 -21.90
C MET A 12 9.02 35.56 -22.51
N VAL A 13 8.68 35.64 -23.80
CA VAL A 13 7.95 34.56 -24.49
C VAL A 13 8.77 33.26 -24.50
N LEU A 14 10.08 33.32 -24.75
CA LEU A 14 10.96 32.14 -24.71
C LEU A 14 11.05 31.53 -23.30
N VAL A 15 11.16 32.36 -22.26
CA VAL A 15 11.19 31.88 -20.87
C VAL A 15 9.86 31.25 -20.49
N SER A 16 8.73 31.89 -20.79
CA SER A 16 7.41 31.34 -20.54
C SER A 16 7.16 30.04 -21.32
N ALA A 17 7.57 29.96 -22.58
CA ALA A 17 7.48 28.72 -23.37
C ALA A 17 8.35 27.61 -22.78
N SER A 18 9.54 27.93 -22.28
CA SER A 18 10.42 26.95 -21.63
C SER A 18 9.82 26.42 -20.32
N ILE A 19 9.23 27.30 -19.51
CA ILE A 19 8.53 26.90 -18.26
C ILE A 19 7.31 26.05 -18.60
N LEU A 20 6.51 26.43 -19.60
CA LEU A 20 5.35 25.65 -20.03
C LEU A 20 5.74 24.28 -20.58
N ILE A 21 6.84 24.17 -21.33
CA ILE A 21 7.36 22.88 -21.81
C ILE A 21 7.86 22.04 -20.62
N PHE A 22 8.50 22.65 -19.62
CA PHE A 22 8.96 21.95 -18.42
C PHE A 22 7.78 21.46 -17.55
N GLN A 23 6.76 22.31 -17.38
CA GLN A 23 5.51 21.96 -16.72
C GLN A 23 4.74 20.88 -17.50
N TRP A 24 4.72 20.96 -18.83
CA TRP A 24 4.11 19.96 -19.69
C TRP A 24 4.86 18.63 -19.64
N MET A 25 6.20 18.63 -19.63
CA MET A 25 6.99 17.41 -19.47
C MET A 25 6.72 16.77 -18.11
N GLY A 26 6.77 17.54 -17.02
CA GLY A 26 6.43 17.07 -15.67
C GLY A 26 5.01 16.51 -15.58
N PHE A 27 4.03 17.23 -16.14
CA PHE A 27 2.64 16.79 -16.20
C PHE A 27 2.45 15.56 -17.09
N SER A 28 3.18 15.42 -18.19
CA SER A 28 3.09 14.26 -19.09
C SER A 28 3.77 13.00 -18.55
N THR A 29 4.72 13.16 -17.62
CA THR A 29 5.32 12.06 -16.88
C THR A 29 4.53 11.67 -15.64
N GLU A 30 3.85 12.62 -14.97
CA GLU A 30 2.98 12.34 -13.81
C GLU A 30 1.54 12.00 -14.20
N SER A 31 1.11 12.38 -15.40
CA SER A 31 -0.18 12.01 -15.98
C SER A 31 0.01 10.91 -17.01
N ALA A 32 0.63 9.80 -16.60
CA ALA A 32 0.12 8.53 -17.09
C ALA A 32 -1.29 8.40 -16.54
N VAL A 33 -2.24 9.01 -17.26
CA VAL A 33 -3.67 8.74 -17.16
C VAL A 33 -3.81 7.25 -16.90
N ASP A 34 -4.47 6.90 -15.79
CA ASP A 34 -4.80 5.54 -15.36
C ASP A 34 -5.57 4.85 -16.51
N LYS A 35 -4.81 4.35 -17.49
CA LYS A 35 -5.33 3.64 -18.66
C LYS A 35 -5.62 2.24 -18.18
N GLY A 36 -6.81 2.10 -17.60
CA GLY A 36 -7.57 0.88 -17.42
C GLY A 36 -6.81 -0.27 -16.76
N THR A 37 -7.13 -0.54 -15.50
CA THR A 37 -6.84 -1.85 -14.91
C THR A 37 -7.39 -2.96 -15.81
N VAL A 38 -6.56 -3.95 -16.12
CA VAL A 38 -6.96 -5.10 -16.95
C VAL A 38 -6.94 -6.39 -16.13
N ALA A 39 -8.01 -7.16 -16.24
CA ALA A 39 -8.09 -8.49 -15.64
C ALA A 39 -7.30 -9.51 -16.47
N VAL A 40 -6.52 -10.37 -15.82
CA VAL A 40 -5.67 -11.37 -16.47
C VAL A 40 -5.86 -12.75 -15.88
N ASP A 41 -5.83 -13.75 -16.76
CA ASP A 41 -5.51 -15.12 -16.39
C ASP A 41 -4.01 -15.33 -16.60
N GLN A 42 -3.35 -15.98 -15.65
CA GLN A 42 -1.93 -16.29 -15.77
C GLN A 42 -1.63 -17.77 -15.61
N SER A 43 -0.61 -18.22 -16.32
CA SER A 43 -0.10 -19.58 -16.20
C SER A 43 1.42 -19.59 -16.07
N TYR A 44 1.93 -20.32 -15.10
CA TYR A 44 3.36 -20.53 -14.88
C TYR A 44 3.76 -21.94 -15.30
N SER A 45 4.85 -22.06 -16.04
CA SER A 45 5.55 -23.30 -16.34
C SER A 45 6.94 -23.24 -15.73
N ILE A 46 7.17 -24.08 -14.72
CA ILE A 46 8.38 -24.12 -13.92
C ILE A 46 9.12 -25.41 -14.24
N ILE A 47 10.39 -25.31 -14.62
CA ILE A 47 11.29 -26.46 -14.74
C ILE A 47 12.34 -26.32 -13.64
N HIS A 48 12.28 -27.23 -12.67
CA HIS A 48 13.30 -27.29 -11.62
C HIS A 48 14.40 -28.26 -12.02
N LYS A 49 15.63 -27.75 -12.08
CA LYS A 49 16.82 -28.54 -12.36
C LYS A 49 17.97 -28.09 -11.47
N ALA A 50 18.51 -29.02 -10.70
CA ALA A 50 19.55 -28.80 -9.69
C ALA A 50 19.11 -27.80 -8.61
N ASP A 51 19.66 -26.58 -8.63
CA ASP A 51 19.34 -25.46 -7.74
C ASP A 51 18.66 -24.30 -8.49
N THR A 52 18.30 -24.54 -9.76
CA THR A 52 17.81 -23.50 -10.66
C THR A 52 16.38 -23.79 -11.08
N PHE A 53 15.53 -22.79 -10.90
CA PHE A 53 14.17 -22.72 -11.39
C PHE A 53 14.16 -21.93 -12.69
N GLN A 54 13.77 -22.57 -13.78
CA GLN A 54 13.48 -21.89 -15.05
C GLN A 54 11.99 -21.66 -15.12
N ILE A 55 11.57 -20.40 -15.16
CA ILE A 55 10.17 -20.01 -15.04
C ILE A 55 9.74 -19.30 -16.33
N SER A 56 8.61 -19.75 -16.86
CA SER A 56 7.90 -19.10 -17.95
C SER A 56 6.50 -18.76 -17.47
N GLN A 57 6.16 -17.48 -17.43
CA GLN A 57 4.84 -16.98 -17.11
C GLN A 57 4.17 -16.51 -18.40
N THR A 58 2.95 -16.95 -18.65
CA THR A 58 2.11 -16.45 -19.74
C THR A 58 0.92 -15.71 -19.15
N LEU A 59 0.79 -14.44 -19.53
CA LEU A 59 -0.33 -13.56 -19.20
C LEU A 59 -1.31 -13.57 -20.37
N ARG A 60 -2.60 -13.78 -20.08
CA ARG A 60 -3.70 -13.70 -21.04
C ARG A 60 -4.64 -12.59 -20.62
N PHE A 61 -4.72 -11.56 -21.45
CA PHE A 61 -5.53 -10.39 -21.15
C PHE A 61 -6.97 -10.59 -21.59
N SER A 62 -7.92 -10.34 -20.68
CA SER A 62 -9.36 -10.47 -20.95
C SER A 62 -9.94 -9.31 -21.78
N SER A 63 -9.20 -8.20 -21.89
CA SER A 63 -9.63 -6.99 -22.57
C SER A 63 -8.44 -6.17 -23.08
N ALA A 64 -8.68 -4.93 -23.53
CA ALA A 64 -7.66 -4.07 -24.10
C ALA A 64 -6.50 -3.86 -23.11
N VAL A 65 -5.30 -4.16 -23.58
CA VAL A 65 -4.09 -4.11 -22.76
C VAL A 65 -3.60 -2.65 -22.62
N PRO A 66 -3.12 -2.23 -21.43
CA PRO A 66 -2.44 -0.96 -21.28
C PRO A 66 -1.22 -0.84 -22.22
N ASP A 67 -1.02 0.32 -22.84
CA ASP A 67 0.11 0.56 -23.75
C ASP A 67 1.49 0.34 -23.10
N ARG A 68 1.54 0.41 -21.77
CA ARG A 68 2.74 0.34 -20.95
C ARG A 68 2.39 -0.15 -19.55
N MET A 69 3.21 -1.06 -19.01
CA MET A 69 3.10 -1.54 -17.63
C MET A 69 4.48 -1.63 -17.00
N THR A 70 4.62 -1.24 -15.74
CA THR A 70 5.85 -1.48 -14.98
C THR A 70 5.90 -2.92 -14.52
N ILE A 71 7.12 -3.46 -14.42
CA ILE A 71 7.36 -4.82 -13.91
C ILE A 71 8.48 -4.79 -12.88
N THR A 72 8.19 -5.34 -11.70
CA THR A 72 9.17 -5.60 -10.65
C THR A 72 9.51 -7.08 -10.65
N TRP A 73 10.76 -7.41 -10.98
CA TRP A 73 11.24 -8.79 -11.01
C TRP A 73 11.52 -9.33 -9.60
N PRO A 74 11.36 -10.65 -9.37
CA PRO A 74 11.76 -11.30 -8.13
C PRO A 74 13.22 -11.03 -7.77
N VAL A 75 13.51 -10.95 -6.47
CA VAL A 75 14.88 -10.75 -5.98
C VAL A 75 15.75 -11.94 -6.40
N GLY A 76 16.88 -11.65 -7.04
CA GLY A 76 17.80 -12.68 -7.53
C GLY A 76 17.41 -13.31 -8.87
N ALA A 77 16.38 -12.79 -9.56
CA ALA A 77 16.03 -13.23 -10.91
C ALA A 77 17.12 -12.85 -11.92
N GLU A 78 17.48 -13.82 -12.77
CA GLU A 78 18.46 -13.66 -13.85
C GLU A 78 17.84 -14.05 -15.19
N GLY A 79 18.34 -13.47 -16.28
CA GLY A 79 17.96 -13.85 -17.64
C GLY A 79 16.53 -13.51 -18.01
N TYR A 80 15.99 -12.41 -17.48
CA TYR A 80 14.63 -11.96 -17.78
C TYR A 80 14.45 -11.61 -19.26
N SER A 81 13.31 -12.01 -19.83
CA SER A 81 12.87 -11.61 -21.16
C SER A 81 11.35 -11.56 -21.26
N CYS A 82 10.85 -10.82 -22.25
CA CYS A 82 9.43 -10.66 -22.54
C CYS A 82 9.24 -10.84 -24.04
N ILE A 83 8.30 -11.70 -24.43
CA ILE A 83 7.84 -11.84 -25.82
C ILE A 83 6.32 -11.62 -25.88
N ASN A 84 5.88 -10.87 -26.87
CA ASN A 84 4.45 -10.71 -27.15
C ASN A 84 3.95 -11.82 -28.08
N GLN A 85 2.68 -11.76 -28.48
CA GLN A 85 2.06 -12.76 -29.38
C GLN A 85 2.73 -12.82 -30.77
N SER A 86 3.34 -11.73 -31.21
CA SER A 86 4.05 -11.65 -32.50
C SER A 86 5.52 -12.08 -32.40
N GLU A 87 5.94 -12.62 -31.24
CA GLU A 87 7.33 -12.97 -30.91
C GLU A 87 8.29 -11.77 -30.86
N ASP A 88 7.76 -10.54 -30.81
CA ASP A 88 8.57 -9.34 -30.64
C ASP A 88 8.94 -9.14 -29.17
N ASN A 89 10.13 -8.59 -28.93
CA ASN A 89 10.57 -8.23 -27.59
C ASN A 89 9.69 -7.10 -27.03
N CYS A 90 9.04 -7.37 -25.89
CA CYS A 90 8.20 -6.41 -25.17
C CYS A 90 8.88 -5.78 -23.94
N LEU A 91 10.11 -6.18 -23.60
CA LEU A 91 10.80 -5.66 -22.41
C LEU A 91 11.70 -4.47 -22.76
N THR A 92 11.43 -3.33 -22.15
CA THR A 92 12.28 -2.13 -22.21
C THR A 92 12.72 -1.71 -20.81
N LYS A 93 13.74 -0.85 -20.74
CA LYS A 93 14.23 -0.27 -19.48
C LYS A 93 14.36 1.23 -19.65
N GLU A 94 13.57 1.99 -18.88
CA GLU A 94 13.54 3.45 -18.91
C GLU A 94 13.70 3.99 -17.49
N ASN A 95 14.54 5.01 -17.29
CA ASN A 95 14.79 5.63 -15.97
C ASN A 95 15.18 4.66 -14.83
N GLY A 96 15.70 3.48 -15.16
CA GLY A 96 16.07 2.45 -14.19
C GLY A 96 14.99 1.41 -13.92
N GLU A 97 13.77 1.63 -14.39
CA GLU A 97 12.62 0.73 -14.24
C GLU A 97 12.42 -0.14 -15.48
N PHE A 98 11.93 -1.36 -15.29
CA PHE A 98 11.55 -2.24 -16.38
C PHE A 98 10.09 -1.99 -16.78
N LEU A 99 9.86 -1.94 -18.08
CA LEU A 99 8.56 -1.69 -18.68
C LEU A 99 8.23 -2.80 -19.67
N ILE A 100 6.97 -3.22 -19.68
CA ILE A 100 6.38 -3.98 -20.76
C ILE A 100 5.74 -2.99 -21.72
N THR A 101 6.16 -3.03 -22.98
CA THR A 101 5.72 -2.15 -24.07
C THR A 101 5.46 -2.97 -25.33
N ASN A 102 4.96 -2.33 -26.39
CA ASN A 102 4.61 -2.98 -27.66
C ASN A 102 3.55 -4.09 -27.49
N ILE A 103 2.62 -3.82 -26.58
CA ILE A 103 1.45 -4.63 -26.27
C ILE A 103 0.22 -3.77 -26.62
N SER A 104 -0.38 -4.02 -27.78
CA SER A 104 -1.53 -3.26 -28.26
C SER A 104 -2.49 -4.16 -29.03
N GLY A 105 -3.71 -4.32 -28.51
CA GLY A 105 -4.75 -5.09 -29.17
C GLY A 105 -5.82 -5.61 -28.21
N ALA A 106 -6.86 -6.22 -28.78
CA ALA A 106 -7.83 -7.01 -28.04
C ALA A 106 -7.30 -8.45 -27.98
N GLU A 107 -7.13 -8.98 -26.76
CA GLU A 107 -6.66 -10.34 -26.47
C GLU A 107 -5.21 -10.65 -26.87
N GLU A 108 -4.27 -9.89 -26.31
CA GLU A 108 -2.84 -10.20 -26.45
C GLU A 108 -2.42 -11.29 -25.45
N THR A 109 -1.32 -11.99 -25.75
CA THR A 109 -0.63 -12.84 -24.79
C THR A 109 0.79 -12.36 -24.63
N VAL A 110 1.23 -12.21 -23.38
CA VAL A 110 2.61 -11.85 -23.07
C VAL A 110 3.25 -13.03 -22.34
N THR A 111 4.43 -13.43 -22.78
CA THR A 111 5.22 -14.45 -22.10
C THR A 111 6.48 -13.85 -21.52
N LEU A 112 6.62 -13.98 -20.20
CA LEU A 112 7.79 -13.58 -19.44
C LEU A 112 8.61 -14.83 -19.14
N THR A 113 9.92 -14.78 -19.32
CA THR A 113 10.80 -15.87 -18.91
C THR A 113 11.95 -15.34 -18.08
N TYR A 114 12.33 -16.09 -17.04
CA TYR A 114 13.40 -15.74 -16.12
C TYR A 114 13.86 -16.98 -15.35
N SER A 115 14.95 -16.86 -14.60
CA SER A 115 15.48 -17.93 -13.78
C SER A 115 15.80 -17.48 -12.36
N LEU A 116 15.60 -18.38 -11.40
CA LEU A 116 15.92 -18.17 -9.99
C LEU A 116 16.81 -19.29 -9.49
N LYS A 117 17.85 -18.93 -8.74
CA LYS A 117 18.70 -19.89 -8.02
C LYS A 117 18.26 -19.93 -6.58
N VAL A 118 17.73 -21.06 -6.15
CA VAL A 118 17.27 -21.25 -4.77
C VAL A 118 17.98 -22.46 -4.19
N PRO A 119 18.88 -22.26 -3.21
CA PRO A 119 19.59 -23.37 -2.60
C PRO A 119 18.62 -24.25 -1.81
N VAL A 120 18.81 -25.57 -1.93
CA VAL A 120 18.06 -26.55 -1.12
C VAL A 120 18.72 -26.64 0.25
N GLU A 121 18.05 -26.13 1.29
CA GLU A 121 18.53 -26.21 2.66
C GLU A 121 17.96 -27.44 3.37
N ASN A 122 18.80 -28.40 3.75
CA ASN A 122 18.40 -29.58 4.53
C ASN A 122 17.25 -30.40 3.91
N GLY A 123 17.17 -30.49 2.59
CA GLY A 123 16.09 -31.20 1.89
C GLY A 123 14.74 -30.46 1.89
N ARG A 124 14.74 -29.19 2.29
CA ARG A 124 13.59 -28.31 2.35
C ARG A 124 13.79 -27.18 1.35
N LEU A 125 12.71 -26.83 0.67
CA LEU A 125 12.74 -25.81 -0.36
C LEU A 125 11.41 -25.06 -0.28
N LEU A 126 11.48 -23.81 0.18
CA LEU A 126 10.37 -22.87 0.19
C LEU A 126 10.70 -21.78 -0.82
N LEU A 127 9.85 -21.65 -1.83
CA LEU A 127 9.99 -20.68 -2.90
C LEU A 127 8.94 -19.59 -2.68
N THR A 128 9.38 -18.46 -2.13
CA THR A 128 8.57 -17.26 -1.84
C THR A 128 8.84 -16.17 -2.87
N ASP A 129 7.86 -15.29 -3.11
CA ASP A 129 8.00 -14.07 -3.93
C ASP A 129 8.70 -14.31 -5.28
N TRP A 130 8.46 -15.47 -5.88
CA TRP A 130 9.19 -15.98 -7.04
C TRP A 130 8.61 -15.53 -8.38
N PHE A 131 7.58 -14.70 -8.33
CA PHE A 131 6.82 -14.19 -9.47
C PHE A 131 6.95 -12.66 -9.58
N PRO A 132 6.96 -12.11 -10.80
CA PRO A 132 7.03 -10.66 -10.98
C PRO A 132 5.72 -9.99 -10.58
N VAL A 133 5.82 -8.74 -10.11
CA VAL A 133 4.67 -7.87 -9.84
C VAL A 133 4.54 -6.86 -10.97
N LEU A 134 3.37 -6.81 -11.60
CA LEU A 134 3.07 -5.94 -12.73
C LEU A 134 2.06 -4.87 -12.33
N SER A 135 2.23 -3.64 -12.83
CA SER A 135 1.27 -2.57 -12.60
C SER A 135 0.00 -2.72 -13.44
N SER A 136 -1.13 -2.21 -12.94
CA SER A 136 -2.40 -2.10 -13.66
C SER A 136 -3.04 -3.44 -14.02
N LEU A 137 -2.67 -4.51 -13.32
CA LEU A 137 -3.27 -5.84 -13.48
C LEU A 137 -4.15 -6.20 -12.30
N ILE A 138 -5.22 -6.94 -12.58
CA ILE A 138 -5.92 -7.74 -11.57
C ILE A 138 -5.80 -9.20 -12.02
N THR A 139 -5.07 -10.01 -11.26
CA THR A 139 -5.04 -11.45 -11.52
C THR A 139 -6.35 -12.10 -11.06
N GLU A 140 -7.08 -12.72 -11.99
CA GLU A 140 -8.32 -13.46 -11.69
C GLU A 140 -8.04 -14.94 -11.41
N LYS A 141 -7.21 -15.58 -12.24
CA LYS A 141 -6.85 -17.00 -12.11
C LYS A 141 -5.36 -17.22 -12.28
N THR A 142 -4.82 -18.15 -11.51
CA THR A 142 -3.46 -18.65 -11.66
C THR A 142 -3.42 -20.16 -11.84
N ASP A 143 -2.73 -20.59 -12.90
CA ASP A 143 -2.33 -21.98 -13.10
C ASP A 143 -0.81 -22.10 -12.87
N ILE A 144 -0.35 -23.13 -12.16
CA ILE A 144 1.07 -23.42 -11.95
C ILE A 144 1.38 -24.86 -12.37
N GLN A 145 2.33 -25.01 -13.28
CA GLN A 145 2.86 -26.30 -13.73
C GLN A 145 4.31 -26.42 -13.30
N ILE A 146 4.68 -27.55 -12.70
CA ILE A 146 6.05 -27.84 -12.28
C ILE A 146 6.52 -29.15 -12.87
N ILE A 147 7.66 -29.10 -13.56
CA ILE A 147 8.42 -30.26 -14.01
C ILE A 147 9.64 -30.42 -13.10
N GLU A 148 9.58 -31.43 -12.26
CA GLU A 148 10.65 -31.78 -11.32
C GLU A 148 11.55 -32.87 -11.91
N LYS A 149 12.86 -32.61 -11.98
CA LYS A 149 13.85 -33.51 -12.58
C LYS A 149 14.86 -34.07 -11.59
N ASN A 150 14.98 -33.48 -10.41
CA ASN A 150 16.07 -33.72 -9.47
C ASN A 150 15.59 -34.33 -8.16
N VAL A 151 14.68 -33.66 -7.45
CA VAL A 151 14.18 -34.11 -6.14
C VAL A 151 12.87 -34.88 -6.33
N ARG A 152 12.90 -36.21 -6.17
CA ARG A 152 11.75 -37.10 -6.51
C ARG A 152 11.23 -37.94 -5.35
N GLU A 153 11.74 -37.70 -4.15
CA GLU A 153 11.39 -38.37 -2.89
C GLU A 153 10.46 -37.51 -2.01
N GLY A 154 9.65 -36.65 -2.64
CA GLY A 154 8.77 -35.71 -1.97
C GLY A 154 7.66 -35.23 -2.90
N ARG A 155 6.97 -34.16 -2.49
CA ARG A 155 5.92 -33.51 -3.28
C ARG A 155 6.00 -31.99 -3.17
N TRP A 156 5.72 -31.32 -4.29
CA TRP A 156 5.41 -29.89 -4.30
C TRP A 156 4.00 -29.66 -3.74
N VAL A 157 3.86 -28.61 -2.95
CA VAL A 157 2.59 -28.15 -2.38
C VAL A 157 2.43 -26.65 -2.66
N ALA A 158 1.22 -26.27 -3.05
CA ALA A 158 0.80 -24.89 -3.26
C ALA A 158 -0.52 -24.61 -2.51
N GLY A 159 -0.83 -23.32 -2.37
CA GLY A 159 -2.01 -22.78 -1.71
C GLY A 159 -3.30 -22.78 -2.54
N TYR A 160 -3.52 -23.80 -3.36
CA TYR A 160 -4.68 -23.88 -4.27
C TYR A 160 -5.55 -25.11 -4.03
N PRO A 161 -6.86 -25.01 -4.33
CA PRO A 161 -7.81 -26.12 -4.16
C PRO A 161 -7.54 -27.28 -5.12
N SER A 162 -7.19 -26.98 -6.36
CA SER A 162 -6.95 -28.00 -7.37
C SER A 162 -5.48 -28.40 -7.39
N PHE A 163 -5.24 -29.71 -7.32
CA PHE A 163 -3.91 -30.31 -7.38
C PHE A 163 -3.91 -31.62 -8.16
N HIS A 164 -3.00 -31.72 -9.13
CA HIS A 164 -2.75 -32.95 -9.86
C HIS A 164 -1.26 -33.26 -9.90
N HIS A 165 -0.92 -34.53 -9.67
CA HIS A 165 0.45 -35.03 -9.74
C HIS A 165 0.51 -36.30 -10.59
N LYS A 166 1.50 -36.36 -11.48
CA LYS A 166 1.81 -37.53 -12.30
C LYS A 166 3.30 -37.83 -12.27
N LYS A 167 3.64 -38.98 -11.69
CA LYS A 167 4.98 -39.56 -11.70
C LYS A 167 5.25 -40.24 -13.05
N LEU A 168 6.30 -39.81 -13.75
CA LEU A 168 6.76 -40.42 -15.02
C LEU A 168 8.16 -41.03 -14.83
N ASP A 169 8.71 -41.70 -15.83
CA ASP A 169 9.99 -42.42 -15.66
C ASP A 169 11.15 -41.50 -15.23
N TYR A 170 11.23 -40.30 -15.82
CA TYR A 170 12.36 -39.38 -15.65
C TYR A 170 12.02 -38.06 -14.96
N ILE A 171 10.73 -37.75 -14.82
CA ILE A 171 10.25 -36.48 -14.30
C ILE A 171 9.01 -36.70 -13.43
N ASP A 172 8.77 -35.80 -12.50
CA ASP A 172 7.48 -35.69 -11.81
C ASP A 172 6.80 -34.40 -12.28
N TYR A 173 5.53 -34.51 -12.67
CA TYR A 173 4.73 -33.40 -13.15
C TYR A 173 3.69 -33.02 -12.10
N TYR A 174 3.65 -31.75 -11.74
CA TYR A 174 2.68 -31.18 -10.80
C TYR A 174 1.90 -30.07 -11.50
N PHE A 175 0.62 -29.98 -11.19
CA PHE A 175 -0.28 -28.95 -11.68
C PHE A 175 -1.13 -28.45 -10.52
N PHE A 176 -1.24 -27.13 -10.38
CA PHE A 176 -2.06 -26.45 -9.38
C PHE A 176 -2.87 -25.36 -10.08
N ASP A 177 -4.12 -25.16 -9.68
CA ASP A 177 -4.90 -24.02 -10.16
C ASP A 177 -5.90 -23.48 -9.13
N GLY A 178 -6.09 -22.16 -9.17
CA GLY A 178 -7.02 -21.47 -8.28
C GLY A 178 -7.21 -19.99 -8.63
N GLU A 179 -8.09 -19.33 -7.88
CA GLU A 179 -8.40 -17.91 -8.04
C GLU A 179 -7.30 -17.03 -7.41
N GLY A 180 -7.13 -15.84 -7.99
CA GLY A 180 -6.21 -14.80 -7.50
C GLY A 180 -4.76 -14.98 -7.93
N GLY A 181 -3.89 -14.27 -7.23
CA GLY A 181 -2.45 -14.21 -7.50
C GLY A 181 -1.71 -15.53 -7.25
N PRO A 182 -0.41 -15.59 -7.60
CA PRO A 182 0.41 -16.78 -7.46
C PRO A 182 0.67 -17.13 -5.99
N SER A 183 0.60 -18.43 -5.67
CA SER A 183 0.95 -18.97 -4.35
C SER A 183 2.44 -19.22 -4.22
N ASP A 184 2.95 -19.11 -2.99
CA ASP A 184 4.23 -19.69 -2.60
C ASP A 184 4.20 -21.22 -2.77
N LEU A 185 5.38 -21.79 -2.99
CA LEU A 185 5.56 -23.22 -3.25
C LEU A 185 6.50 -23.84 -2.22
N ILE A 186 6.13 -24.99 -1.69
CA ILE A 186 6.98 -25.75 -0.76
C ILE A 186 7.19 -27.18 -1.20
N TRP A 187 8.43 -27.65 -1.10
CA TRP A 187 8.80 -29.05 -1.24
C TRP A 187 8.77 -29.76 0.11
N LEU A 188 7.97 -30.82 0.20
CA LEU A 188 7.84 -31.64 1.40
C LEU A 188 8.35 -33.06 1.13
N THR A 189 9.25 -33.54 1.99
CA THR A 189 9.78 -34.92 1.97
C THR A 189 9.08 -35.78 3.02
N GLY A 190 9.02 -37.10 2.78
CA GLY A 190 8.38 -38.05 3.69
C GLY A 190 6.88 -38.22 3.48
N GLU A 191 6.24 -38.94 4.41
CA GLU A 191 4.80 -39.24 4.37
C GLU A 191 4.00 -38.17 5.14
N TRP A 192 3.05 -37.57 4.45
CA TRP A 192 2.19 -36.50 4.97
C TRP A 192 0.73 -36.90 4.85
N GLU A 193 -0.01 -36.67 5.92
CA GLU A 193 -1.46 -36.74 5.93
C GLU A 193 -2.05 -35.38 5.54
N GLU A 194 -3.28 -35.41 5.02
CA GLU A 194 -3.98 -34.24 4.53
C GLU A 194 -5.45 -34.30 4.94
N HIS A 195 -5.95 -33.19 5.46
CA HIS A 195 -7.37 -32.99 5.76
C HIS A 195 -7.88 -31.76 5.00
N GLU A 196 -8.90 -31.97 4.18
CA GLU A 196 -9.46 -30.94 3.31
C GLU A 196 -10.83 -30.47 3.83
N THR A 197 -11.11 -29.19 3.61
CA THR A 197 -12.35 -28.49 3.90
C THR A 197 -12.69 -27.56 2.74
N GLU A 198 -13.85 -26.92 2.77
CA GLU A 198 -14.27 -25.99 1.70
C GLU A 198 -13.33 -24.78 1.55
N ALA A 199 -12.84 -24.18 2.64
CA ALA A 199 -11.96 -23.00 2.57
C ALA A 199 -10.47 -23.32 2.71
N GLY A 200 -10.07 -24.59 2.64
CA GLY A 200 -8.65 -24.93 2.71
C GLY A 200 -8.35 -26.36 3.11
N ARG A 201 -7.06 -26.64 3.27
CA ARG A 201 -6.52 -27.94 3.69
C ARG A 201 -5.40 -27.79 4.70
N ILE A 202 -5.21 -28.82 5.51
CA ILE A 202 -4.09 -28.92 6.45
C ILE A 202 -3.26 -30.16 6.14
N LEU A 203 -1.94 -29.98 6.00
CA LEU A 203 -0.96 -31.04 5.85
C LEU A 203 -0.13 -31.18 7.13
N PHE A 204 0.11 -32.42 7.57
CA PHE A 204 0.96 -32.71 8.72
C PHE A 204 1.69 -34.06 8.55
N PRO A 205 2.85 -34.28 9.19
CA PRO A 205 3.56 -35.55 9.10
C PRO A 205 2.71 -36.72 9.64
N HIS A 206 2.79 -37.88 8.99
CA HIS A 206 2.03 -39.09 9.40
C HIS A 206 2.32 -39.53 10.86
N SER A 207 3.49 -39.19 11.39
CA SER A 207 3.88 -39.48 12.78
C SER A 207 3.23 -38.58 13.84
N ASP A 208 2.46 -37.57 13.43
CA ASP A 208 1.84 -36.57 14.30
C ASP A 208 0.33 -36.83 14.42
N THR A 209 -0.26 -36.53 15.57
CA THR A 209 -1.72 -36.63 15.77
C THR A 209 -2.38 -35.35 15.27
N ALA A 210 -3.43 -35.47 14.45
CA ALA A 210 -4.13 -34.32 13.93
C ALA A 210 -4.85 -33.55 15.06
N ASP A 211 -4.43 -32.32 15.31
CA ASP A 211 -5.25 -31.35 16.02
C ASP A 211 -6.18 -30.67 15.00
N LEU A 212 -7.41 -31.19 14.95
CA LEU A 212 -8.42 -30.81 13.98
C LEU A 212 -9.25 -29.61 14.44
N GLU A 213 -9.07 -29.10 15.66
CA GLU A 213 -9.89 -27.99 16.18
C GLU A 213 -9.69 -26.70 15.35
N GLY A 214 -8.50 -26.50 14.79
CA GLY A 214 -8.20 -25.40 13.86
C GLY A 214 -8.92 -25.48 12.50
N LEU A 215 -9.45 -26.65 12.10
CA LEU A 215 -10.18 -26.82 10.82
C LEU A 215 -11.56 -26.18 10.85
N GLU A 216 -12.15 -25.95 12.04
CA GLU A 216 -13.39 -25.20 12.16
C GLU A 216 -13.25 -23.76 11.63
N ALA A 217 -12.04 -23.18 11.73
CA ALA A 217 -11.74 -21.85 11.21
C ALA A 217 -11.78 -21.76 9.67
N LEU A 218 -11.66 -22.90 8.98
CA LEU A 218 -11.75 -23.01 7.52
C LEU A 218 -13.18 -23.26 7.02
N LYS A 219 -14.17 -23.33 7.91
CA LYS A 219 -15.56 -23.50 7.47
C LYS A 219 -16.12 -22.13 7.07
N SER A 220 -16.66 -22.03 5.85
CA SER A 220 -17.56 -20.95 5.40
C SER A 220 -16.99 -19.53 5.17
N SER A 221 -15.70 -19.41 4.88
CA SER A 221 -15.07 -18.16 4.45
C SER A 221 -14.76 -18.22 2.94
N GLY A 222 -14.90 -17.09 2.23
CA GLY A 222 -14.47 -17.03 0.83
C GLY A 222 -12.95 -17.14 0.73
N GLY A 223 -12.44 -17.87 -0.27
CA GLY A 223 -11.01 -18.11 -0.48
C GLY A 223 -10.59 -19.55 -0.19
N TYR A 224 -9.29 -19.84 -0.37
CA TYR A 224 -8.70 -21.15 -0.09
C TYR A 224 -7.28 -20.99 0.47
N VAL A 225 -6.96 -21.70 1.55
CA VAL A 225 -5.62 -21.68 2.16
C VAL A 225 -5.10 -23.09 2.43
N THR A 226 -3.83 -23.31 2.12
CA THR A 226 -3.11 -24.52 2.54
C THR A 226 -2.30 -24.22 3.79
N VAL A 227 -2.53 -24.99 4.86
CA VAL A 227 -1.75 -24.91 6.11
C VAL A 227 -0.84 -26.13 6.20
N VAL A 228 0.46 -25.92 6.39
CA VAL A 228 1.44 -26.97 6.64
C VAL A 228 1.83 -26.91 8.11
N ARG A 229 1.41 -27.90 8.89
CA ARG A 229 1.75 -28.03 10.30
C ARG A 229 2.98 -28.91 10.46
N SER A 230 4.09 -28.34 10.94
CA SER A 230 5.30 -29.09 11.23
C SER A 230 6.22 -28.37 12.22
N ASN A 231 6.68 -29.09 13.24
CA ASN A 231 7.69 -28.60 14.18
C ASN A 231 9.08 -28.45 13.55
N GLU A 232 9.28 -29.07 12.39
CA GLU A 232 10.55 -29.11 11.68
C GLU A 232 10.73 -27.92 10.73
N LEU A 233 9.64 -27.34 10.24
CA LEU A 233 9.67 -26.24 9.28
C LEU A 233 9.72 -24.88 9.98
N THR A 234 10.37 -23.92 9.31
CA THR A 234 10.33 -22.52 9.74
C THR A 234 8.92 -21.97 9.50
N PRO A 235 8.30 -21.31 10.49
CA PRO A 235 7.00 -20.68 10.29
C PRO A 235 7.04 -19.67 9.15
N HIS A 236 5.97 -19.64 8.37
CA HIS A 236 5.81 -18.80 7.20
C HIS A 236 4.34 -18.45 7.03
N SER A 237 4.04 -17.25 6.54
CA SER A 237 2.66 -16.86 6.27
C SER A 237 2.61 -16.08 4.98
N SER A 238 1.78 -16.54 4.06
CA SER A 238 1.48 -15.92 2.78
C SER A 238 -0.03 -16.00 2.52
N PRO A 239 -0.57 -15.24 1.56
CA PRO A 239 -2.00 -15.24 1.28
C PRO A 239 -2.62 -16.61 1.01
N HIS A 240 -1.88 -17.58 0.47
CA HIS A 240 -2.41 -18.89 0.06
C HIS A 240 -1.76 -20.07 0.79
N LEU A 241 -0.56 -19.89 1.37
CA LEU A 241 0.21 -20.94 2.04
C LEU A 241 0.70 -20.45 3.42
N ILE A 242 0.36 -21.19 4.47
CA ILE A 242 0.76 -20.91 5.84
C ILE A 242 1.52 -22.11 6.40
N ILE A 243 2.64 -21.88 7.06
CA ILE A 243 3.45 -22.90 7.74
C ILE A 243 3.48 -22.57 9.23
N VAL A 244 3.03 -23.52 10.05
CA VAL A 244 2.93 -23.35 11.51
C VAL A 244 3.49 -24.57 12.22
N LYS A 245 3.90 -24.39 13.48
CA LYS A 245 4.31 -25.52 14.33
C LYS A 245 3.10 -26.19 14.98
N ASN A 246 2.10 -25.40 15.34
CA ASN A 246 0.89 -25.77 16.06
C ASN A 246 -0.27 -24.85 15.66
N MET A 247 -1.51 -25.33 15.81
CA MET A 247 -2.72 -24.55 15.53
C MET A 247 -3.15 -23.72 16.76
N ASP A 248 -2.33 -22.76 17.16
CA ASP A 248 -2.70 -21.81 18.22
C ASP A 248 -3.53 -20.62 17.70
N GLU A 249 -3.86 -19.68 18.60
CA GLU A 249 -4.62 -18.48 18.28
C GLU A 249 -3.95 -17.62 17.18
N THR A 250 -2.61 -17.62 17.12
CA THR A 250 -1.87 -16.86 16.09
C THR A 250 -2.03 -17.52 14.74
N ALA A 251 -1.86 -18.85 14.66
CA ALA A 251 -2.08 -19.62 13.44
C ALA A 251 -3.52 -19.46 12.91
N ILE A 252 -4.51 -19.48 13.80
CA ILE A 252 -5.92 -19.26 13.45
C ILE A 252 -6.14 -17.83 12.92
N ALA A 253 -5.49 -16.84 13.53
CA ALA A 253 -5.58 -15.46 13.07
C ALA A 253 -4.92 -15.28 11.69
N ASP A 254 -3.77 -15.91 11.43
CA ASP A 254 -3.09 -15.87 10.13
C ASP A 254 -3.96 -16.52 9.03
N VAL A 255 -4.63 -17.64 9.34
CA VAL A 255 -5.61 -18.29 8.45
C VAL A 255 -6.78 -17.34 8.13
N LYS A 256 -7.36 -16.69 9.13
CA LYS A 256 -8.43 -15.71 8.91
C LYS A 256 -7.96 -14.52 8.08
N GLU A 257 -6.73 -14.05 8.31
CA GLU A 257 -6.14 -12.94 7.57
C GLU A 257 -6.01 -13.29 6.09
N SER A 258 -5.51 -14.49 5.78
CA SER A 258 -5.41 -15.05 4.44
C SER A 258 -6.77 -15.12 3.74
N LEU A 259 -7.81 -15.62 4.43
CA LEU A 259 -9.15 -15.74 3.87
C LEU A 259 -9.80 -14.37 3.63
N ILE A 260 -9.61 -13.41 4.55
CA ILE A 260 -10.07 -12.03 4.37
C ILE A 260 -9.34 -11.41 3.18
N TYR A 261 -8.01 -11.54 3.11
CA TYR A 261 -7.20 -11.03 1.99
C TYR A 261 -7.75 -11.49 0.64
N GLN A 262 -8.10 -12.77 0.52
CA GLN A 262 -8.64 -13.36 -0.72
C GLN A 262 -10.08 -12.93 -1.03
N SER A 263 -10.86 -12.50 -0.03
CA SER A 263 -12.21 -11.98 -0.24
C SER A 263 -12.25 -10.61 -0.93
N TYR A 264 -11.09 -9.94 -1.02
CA TYR A 264 -10.89 -8.67 -1.69
C TYR A 264 -10.00 -8.84 -2.95
N THR A 265 -10.22 -7.93 -3.89
CA THR A 265 -9.56 -7.76 -5.18
C THR A 265 -8.96 -6.37 -5.18
N SER A 266 -7.74 -6.24 -5.67
CA SER A 266 -7.04 -4.97 -5.86
C SER A 266 -6.18 -5.11 -7.10
N LYS A 267 -5.61 -4.00 -7.59
CA LYS A 267 -4.48 -4.11 -8.51
C LYS A 267 -3.36 -4.95 -7.85
N ASP A 268 -2.62 -5.72 -8.63
CA ASP A 268 -1.61 -6.65 -8.11
C ASP A 268 -0.51 -5.89 -7.32
N GLU A 269 -0.07 -4.73 -7.82
CA GLU A 269 0.86 -3.82 -7.15
C GLU A 269 0.28 -3.16 -5.87
N GLU A 270 -1.05 -3.18 -5.73
CA GLU A 270 -1.78 -2.66 -4.57
C GLU A 270 -2.18 -3.77 -3.58
N GLY A 271 -1.60 -4.97 -3.69
CA GLY A 271 -1.90 -6.10 -2.79
C GLY A 271 -1.77 -5.79 -1.30
N TRP A 272 -0.93 -4.82 -0.92
CA TRP A 272 -0.80 -4.32 0.45
C TRP A 272 -2.10 -3.70 1.01
N MET A 273 -3.01 -3.20 0.16
CA MET A 273 -4.31 -2.66 0.60
C MET A 273 -5.22 -3.77 1.15
N LYS A 274 -5.19 -4.95 0.53
CA LYS A 274 -5.92 -6.13 1.01
C LYS A 274 -5.41 -6.59 2.37
N GLU A 275 -4.08 -6.54 2.55
CA GLU A 275 -3.44 -6.84 3.84
C GLU A 275 -3.81 -5.80 4.91
N PHE A 276 -3.81 -4.50 4.56
CA PHE A 276 -4.29 -3.45 5.45
C PHE A 276 -5.72 -3.69 5.92
N ILE A 277 -6.62 -4.06 5.01
CA ILE A 277 -8.02 -4.39 5.35
C ILE A 277 -8.08 -5.62 6.27
N ALA A 278 -7.35 -6.68 5.95
CA ALA A 278 -7.33 -7.89 6.78
C ALA A 278 -6.86 -7.57 8.21
N GLY A 279 -5.79 -6.80 8.36
CA GLY A 279 -5.31 -6.32 9.66
C GLY A 279 -6.33 -5.41 10.39
N LEU A 280 -7.02 -4.53 9.66
CA LEU A 280 -8.07 -3.66 10.21
C LEU A 280 -9.25 -4.46 10.79
N LEU A 281 -9.74 -5.46 10.04
CA LEU A 281 -10.87 -6.30 10.44
C LEU A 281 -10.52 -7.21 11.61
N LEU A 282 -9.29 -7.74 11.63
CA LEU A 282 -8.78 -8.58 12.71
C LEU A 282 -8.25 -7.78 13.91
N ASN A 283 -8.19 -6.45 13.80
CA ASN A 283 -7.58 -5.57 14.80
C ASN A 283 -6.13 -5.99 15.15
N ARG A 284 -5.38 -6.39 14.13
CA ARG A 284 -4.00 -6.85 14.22
C ARG A 284 -3.13 -6.04 13.24
N PRO A 285 -1.93 -5.59 13.64
CA PRO A 285 -1.02 -4.93 12.72
C PRO A 285 -0.63 -5.87 11.56
N PRO A 286 -0.73 -5.41 10.30
CA PRO A 286 -0.18 -6.11 9.14
C PRO A 286 1.32 -6.38 9.25
N ALA A 287 1.80 -7.39 8.52
CA ALA A 287 3.19 -7.83 8.53
C ALA A 287 4.10 -6.98 7.62
N THR A 288 3.57 -6.49 6.49
CA THR A 288 4.37 -5.75 5.49
C THR A 288 4.47 -4.27 5.81
N GLY A 289 5.58 -3.65 5.40
CA GLY A 289 5.90 -2.27 5.77
C GLY A 289 4.83 -1.24 5.38
N LYS A 290 4.31 -1.31 4.16
CA LYS A 290 3.33 -0.33 3.65
C LYS A 290 1.97 -0.48 4.33
N ALA A 291 1.45 -1.71 4.44
CA ALA A 291 0.19 -1.99 5.12
C ALA A 291 0.27 -1.69 6.62
N SER A 292 1.37 -2.07 7.27
CA SER A 292 1.61 -1.84 8.71
C SER A 292 1.70 -0.36 9.03
N TRP A 293 2.36 0.43 8.18
CA TRP A 293 2.42 1.88 8.33
C TRP A 293 1.05 2.53 8.15
N ALA A 294 0.29 2.17 7.11
CA ALA A 294 -1.08 2.67 6.93
C ALA A 294 -1.98 2.33 8.14
N TYR A 295 -1.89 1.11 8.66
CA TYR A 295 -2.60 0.67 9.86
C TYR A 295 -2.27 1.55 11.07
N LYS A 296 -0.99 1.82 11.29
CA LYS A 296 -0.53 2.69 12.39
C LYS A 296 -1.07 4.11 12.25
N GLU A 297 -0.96 4.71 11.08
CA GLU A 297 -1.43 6.09 10.83
C GLU A 297 -2.94 6.22 11.09
N ILE A 298 -3.75 5.27 10.61
CA ILE A 298 -5.20 5.24 10.84
C ILE A 298 -5.53 5.05 12.32
N ARG A 299 -4.81 4.16 13.03
CA ARG A 299 -4.97 3.94 14.47
C ARG A 299 -4.62 5.17 15.31
N GLU A 300 -3.66 5.98 14.87
CA GLU A 300 -3.28 7.22 15.56
C GLU A 300 -4.24 8.37 15.22
N ALA A 301 -4.79 8.41 14.00
CA ALA A 301 -5.68 9.47 13.54
C ALA A 301 -7.12 9.34 14.04
N LEU A 302 -7.64 8.11 14.16
CA LEU A 302 -9.03 7.86 14.53
C LEU A 302 -9.20 7.56 16.03
N THR A 303 -10.27 8.09 16.63
CA THR A 303 -10.72 7.69 17.97
C THR A 303 -11.23 6.24 17.96
N PRO A 304 -11.32 5.56 19.13
CA PRO A 304 -11.86 4.19 19.19
C PRO A 304 -13.26 4.04 18.57
N SER A 305 -14.15 5.01 18.78
CA SER A 305 -15.49 5.00 18.19
C SER A 305 -15.46 5.18 16.66
N GLN A 306 -14.60 6.07 16.15
CA GLN A 306 -14.41 6.26 14.71
C GLN A 306 -13.80 5.01 14.07
N MET A 307 -12.82 4.38 14.71
CA MET A 307 -12.22 3.13 14.27
C MET A 307 -13.27 2.01 14.15
N ASP A 308 -14.19 1.91 15.12
CA ASP A 308 -15.27 0.93 15.07
C ASP A 308 -16.29 1.23 13.94
N VAL A 309 -16.57 2.50 13.65
CA VAL A 309 -17.40 2.88 12.49
C VAL A 309 -16.68 2.53 11.19
N PHE A 310 -15.41 2.89 11.08
CA PHE A 310 -14.57 2.61 9.90
C PHE A 310 -14.51 1.11 9.60
N ARG A 311 -14.24 0.27 10.62
CA ARG A 311 -14.25 -1.19 10.46
C ARG A 311 -15.59 -1.70 9.95
N ARG A 312 -16.70 -1.24 10.54
CA ARG A 312 -18.05 -1.65 10.11
C ARG A 312 -18.36 -1.24 8.67
N GLU A 313 -17.89 -0.09 8.22
CA GLU A 313 -18.07 0.31 6.83
C GLU A 313 -17.28 -0.59 5.88
N VAL A 314 -16.02 -0.90 6.22
CA VAL A 314 -15.19 -1.85 5.44
C VAL A 314 -15.85 -3.24 5.37
N GLU A 315 -16.41 -3.74 6.47
CA GLU A 315 -17.14 -5.02 6.52
C GLU A 315 -18.45 -4.99 5.72
N ARG A 316 -19.24 -3.92 5.88
CA ARG A 316 -20.58 -3.78 5.26
C ARG A 316 -20.49 -3.70 3.75
N GLN A 317 -19.48 -3.00 3.26
CA GLN A 317 -19.36 -2.69 1.85
C GLN A 317 -19.16 -3.97 1.03
N LYS A 318 -18.61 -5.07 1.60
CA LYS A 318 -18.33 -6.34 0.87
C LYS A 318 -17.75 -6.11 -0.53
N VAL A 319 -17.12 -4.95 -0.74
CA VAL A 319 -16.69 -4.50 -2.06
C VAL A 319 -15.53 -5.40 -2.39
N ARG A 320 -15.69 -6.22 -3.44
CA ARG A 320 -14.60 -7.06 -3.92
C ARG A 320 -13.42 -6.16 -4.30
N THR A 321 -13.62 -5.09 -5.06
CA THR A 321 -12.51 -4.22 -5.52
C THR A 321 -12.19 -3.06 -4.57
N VAL A 322 -11.03 -3.10 -3.92
CA VAL A 322 -10.51 -2.04 -3.06
C VAL A 322 -9.44 -1.25 -3.81
N ASP A 323 -9.51 0.07 -3.70
CA ASP A 323 -8.53 1.02 -4.21
C ASP A 323 -8.32 2.16 -3.19
N GLY A 324 -7.31 2.99 -3.44
CA GLY A 324 -6.98 4.10 -2.55
C GLY A 324 -8.08 5.17 -2.45
N VAL A 325 -8.85 5.39 -3.52
CA VAL A 325 -9.93 6.38 -3.53
C VAL A 325 -11.02 6.00 -2.53
N LYS A 326 -11.46 4.74 -2.55
CA LYS A 326 -12.49 4.25 -1.62
C LYS A 326 -12.04 4.28 -0.17
N LEU A 327 -10.78 3.93 0.09
CA LEU A 327 -10.24 3.97 1.45
C LEU A 327 -10.19 5.41 1.98
N ASP A 328 -9.81 6.37 1.14
CA ASP A 328 -9.86 7.78 1.48
C ASP A 328 -11.32 8.22 1.75
N GLU A 329 -12.26 7.96 0.84
CA GLU A 329 -13.69 8.27 1.02
C GLU A 329 -14.27 7.72 2.34
N TRP A 330 -13.94 6.49 2.71
CA TRP A 330 -14.41 5.90 3.97
C TRP A 330 -13.83 6.59 5.20
N VAL A 331 -12.59 7.09 5.13
CA VAL A 331 -12.00 7.90 6.20
C VAL A 331 -12.72 9.26 6.28
N GLU A 332 -13.07 9.85 5.15
CA GLU A 332 -13.83 11.10 5.10
C GLU A 332 -15.21 10.96 5.73
N ASP A 333 -15.94 9.91 5.39
CA ASP A 333 -17.28 9.64 5.94
C ASP A 333 -17.25 9.49 7.47
N VAL A 334 -16.19 8.89 8.01
CA VAL A 334 -16.02 8.65 9.45
C VAL A 334 -15.56 9.90 10.21
N THR A 335 -14.76 10.75 9.58
CA THR A 335 -14.10 11.88 10.25
C THR A 335 -14.75 13.22 9.97
N GLY A 336 -15.40 13.37 8.81
CA GLY A 336 -15.86 14.64 8.25
C GLY A 336 -14.74 15.53 7.70
N PHE A 337 -13.53 14.98 7.52
CA PHE A 337 -12.37 15.66 6.96
C PHE A 337 -11.90 14.93 5.70
N HIS A 338 -11.51 15.67 4.68
CA HIS A 338 -10.97 15.16 3.42
C HIS A 338 -9.65 14.38 3.63
N SER A 339 -9.47 13.28 2.91
CA SER A 339 -8.29 12.42 2.95
C SER A 339 -7.76 12.19 1.53
N SER A 340 -6.44 12.24 1.37
CA SER A 340 -5.76 11.77 0.14
C SER A 340 -4.63 10.79 0.47
N PHE A 341 -4.67 10.21 1.67
CA PHE A 341 -3.57 9.42 2.22
C PHE A 341 -3.36 8.11 1.46
N PHE A 342 -4.45 7.41 1.13
CA PHE A 342 -4.35 6.12 0.45
C PHE A 342 -3.98 6.27 -1.02
N ARG A 343 -4.44 7.35 -1.67
CA ARG A 343 -4.11 7.65 -3.07
C ARG A 343 -2.71 8.26 -3.26
N GLU A 344 -2.31 9.18 -2.39
CA GLU A 344 -1.12 10.04 -2.60
C GLU A 344 -0.11 9.96 -1.44
N GLY A 345 -0.60 9.95 -0.19
CA GLY A 345 0.22 10.03 1.02
C GLY A 345 1.24 8.90 1.18
N LEU A 346 0.90 7.68 0.76
CA LEU A 346 1.81 6.53 0.91
C LEU A 346 3.00 6.51 -0.03
N ASN A 347 2.88 7.14 -1.20
CA ASN A 347 4.00 7.21 -2.13
C ASN A 347 5.00 8.30 -1.73
N SER A 348 4.54 9.33 -1.01
CA SER A 348 5.37 10.40 -0.47
C SER A 348 5.95 10.08 0.93
N GLY A 349 5.47 9.01 1.59
CA GLY A 349 5.86 8.67 2.96
C GLY A 349 5.42 9.70 4.01
N GLY A 350 4.48 10.59 3.64
CA GLY A 350 3.95 11.64 4.52
C GLY A 350 2.89 11.09 5.48
N PRO A 351 2.80 11.61 6.72
CA PRO A 351 1.84 11.12 7.70
C PRO A 351 0.38 11.38 7.27
N LEU A 352 -0.56 10.60 7.81
CA LEU A 352 -1.99 10.82 7.57
C LEU A 352 -2.42 12.17 8.11
N THR A 353 -2.80 13.06 7.19
CA THR A 353 -3.30 14.40 7.51
C THR A 353 -4.70 14.53 6.91
N LEU A 354 -5.67 14.89 7.75
CA LEU A 354 -7.07 15.02 7.35
C LEU A 354 -7.41 16.49 7.22
N ALA A 355 -7.74 16.96 6.02
CA ALA A 355 -7.97 18.37 5.75
C ALA A 355 -9.45 18.75 5.89
N ALA A 356 -9.76 19.89 6.49
CA ALA A 356 -11.13 20.36 6.55
C ALA A 356 -11.57 20.90 5.18
N ASP A 357 -12.65 20.36 4.63
CA ASP A 357 -13.31 20.92 3.44
C ASP A 357 -14.30 22.03 3.83
N LYS A 358 -13.77 23.09 4.47
CA LYS A 358 -14.57 24.21 4.98
C LYS A 358 -13.85 25.52 4.73
N SER A 359 -14.60 26.54 4.30
CA SER A 359 -14.04 27.89 4.18
C SER A 359 -13.64 28.44 5.54
N ILE A 360 -12.44 28.98 5.65
CA ILE A 360 -11.96 29.58 6.90
C ILE A 360 -12.20 31.09 6.87
N ILE A 361 -12.88 31.59 7.89
CA ILE A 361 -13.28 32.98 8.02
C ILE A 361 -12.55 33.57 9.22
N VAL A 362 -11.69 34.57 8.97
CA VAL A 362 -10.94 35.27 10.00
C VAL A 362 -11.43 36.71 10.06
N SER A 363 -12.02 37.11 11.20
CA SER A 363 -12.60 38.45 11.37
C SER A 363 -13.54 38.85 10.22
N ASP A 364 -14.54 38.01 9.95
CA ASP A 364 -15.57 38.16 8.91
C ASP A 364 -15.07 38.19 7.45
N ARG A 365 -13.83 37.78 7.20
CA ARG A 365 -13.26 37.67 5.85
C ARG A 365 -12.83 36.24 5.55
N PRO A 366 -13.20 35.69 4.38
CA PRO A 366 -12.66 34.40 3.94
C PRO A 366 -11.17 34.53 3.68
N VAL A 367 -10.39 33.53 4.10
CA VAL A 367 -8.95 33.48 3.94
C VAL A 367 -8.53 32.09 3.48
N GLU A 368 -7.60 32.04 2.54
CA GLU A 368 -6.95 30.78 2.13
C GLU A 368 -5.94 30.38 3.20
N LEU A 369 -6.34 29.47 4.08
CA LEU A 369 -5.47 28.82 5.05
C LEU A 369 -5.94 27.39 5.28
N SER A 370 -5.03 26.53 5.74
CA SER A 370 -5.32 25.13 6.01
C SER A 370 -5.74 24.92 7.47
N TYR A 371 -6.74 24.05 7.66
CA TYR A 371 -7.14 23.53 8.97
C TYR A 371 -7.22 22.02 8.87
N ILE A 372 -6.52 21.33 9.76
CA ILE A 372 -6.32 19.89 9.66
C ILE A 372 -6.60 19.19 10.98
N LEU A 373 -6.98 17.92 10.88
CA LEU A 373 -6.98 16.94 11.95
C LEU A 373 -5.74 16.03 11.77
N TYR A 374 -4.89 16.01 12.79
CA TYR A 374 -3.67 15.20 12.82
C TYR A 374 -3.52 14.56 14.20
N LYS A 375 -3.39 13.23 14.26
CA LYS A 375 -3.31 12.45 15.51
C LYS A 375 -4.37 12.86 16.53
N GLN A 376 -5.63 12.93 16.09
CA GLN A 376 -6.81 13.31 16.90
C GLN A 376 -6.79 14.75 17.44
N LYS A 377 -5.86 15.60 16.98
CA LYS A 377 -5.77 17.01 17.35
C LYS A 377 -5.99 17.92 16.15
N LYS A 378 -6.60 19.06 16.43
CA LYS A 378 -6.92 20.07 15.42
C LYS A 378 -5.80 21.09 15.35
N PHE A 379 -5.42 21.43 14.13
CA PHE A 379 -4.34 22.34 13.84
C PHE A 379 -4.77 23.40 12.83
N ILE A 380 -4.23 24.59 12.98
CA ILE A 380 -4.42 25.70 12.06
C ILE A 380 -3.08 26.14 11.46
N GLN A 381 -3.07 26.47 10.18
CA GLN A 381 -1.85 26.81 9.46
C GLN A 381 -1.19 28.07 10.04
N PHE A 382 0.03 27.89 10.53
CA PHE A 382 0.84 28.90 11.17
C PHE A 382 2.07 29.17 10.29
N PRO A 383 2.52 30.42 10.09
CA PRO A 383 2.06 31.67 10.72
C PRO A 383 0.94 32.41 9.96
N GLN A 384 0.38 31.82 8.89
CA GLN A 384 -0.63 32.44 8.01
C GLN A 384 -1.87 32.90 8.79
N ALA A 385 -2.31 32.11 9.77
CA ALA A 385 -3.45 32.48 10.63
C ALA A 385 -3.20 33.77 11.43
N LEU A 386 -1.97 34.05 11.87
CA LEU A 386 -1.65 35.30 12.57
C LEU A 386 -1.71 36.51 11.64
N LYS A 387 -1.15 36.36 10.44
CA LYS A 387 -1.21 37.38 9.40
C LYS A 387 -2.66 37.73 9.06
N ALA A 388 -3.52 36.71 8.94
CA ALA A 388 -4.95 36.87 8.69
C ALA A 388 -5.68 37.61 9.81
N LEU A 389 -5.26 37.40 11.06
CA LEU A 389 -5.74 38.14 12.22
C LEU A 389 -5.19 39.56 12.32
N GLY A 390 -4.30 39.99 11.42
CA GLY A 390 -3.65 41.30 11.46
C GLY A 390 -2.64 41.41 12.60
N MET A 391 -2.00 40.31 12.98
CA MET A 391 -0.89 40.30 13.94
C MET A 391 0.44 40.23 13.20
N ASP A 392 1.38 41.06 13.63
CA ASP A 392 2.74 41.07 13.10
C ASP A 392 3.58 39.99 13.78
N TYR A 393 4.41 39.31 13.00
CA TYR A 393 5.41 38.37 13.47
C TYR A 393 6.68 38.51 12.64
N GLU A 394 7.80 38.10 13.23
CA GLU A 394 9.11 38.06 12.59
C GLU A 394 9.65 36.62 12.68
N GLU A 395 10.17 36.11 11.57
CA GLU A 395 10.95 34.87 11.60
C GLU A 395 12.42 35.26 11.82
N LEU A 396 12.94 34.96 13.02
CA LEU A 396 14.30 35.34 13.41
C LEU A 396 15.34 34.46 12.73
N GLU A 397 15.03 33.17 12.65
CA GLU A 397 15.79 32.11 12.02
C GLU A 397 14.79 31.10 11.46
N THR A 398 15.22 30.23 10.53
CA THR A 398 14.34 29.20 9.95
C THR A 398 13.64 28.39 11.04
N GLY A 399 12.31 28.48 11.11
CA GLY A 399 11.50 27.76 12.10
C GLY A 399 11.47 28.40 13.50
N VAL A 400 11.94 29.65 13.65
CA VAL A 400 11.89 30.40 14.91
C VAL A 400 11.08 31.68 14.72
N TYR A 401 9.89 31.72 15.31
CA TYR A 401 8.93 32.82 15.14
C TYR A 401 8.83 33.67 16.40
N PHE A 402 9.04 34.97 16.26
CA PHE A 402 8.91 35.97 17.31
C PHE A 402 7.73 36.90 17.05
N MET A 403 7.01 37.28 18.10
CA MET A 403 5.92 38.26 18.01
C MET A 403 5.70 38.97 19.35
N SER A 404 5.04 40.12 19.27
CA SER A 404 4.58 40.85 20.45
C SER A 404 3.09 41.14 20.37
N MET A 405 2.38 40.90 21.47
CA MET A 405 0.94 41.12 21.60
C MET A 405 0.61 41.61 23.01
N ASP A 406 -0.15 42.70 23.12
CA ASP A 406 -0.58 43.30 24.39
C ASP A 406 0.57 43.57 25.40
N GLY A 407 1.75 43.92 24.89
CA GLY A 407 2.95 44.13 25.72
C GLY A 407 3.67 42.84 26.15
N ASN A 408 3.17 41.68 25.76
CA ASN A 408 3.84 40.40 25.94
C ASN A 408 4.67 40.04 24.70
N THR A 409 5.70 39.22 24.88
CA THR A 409 6.51 38.66 23.80
C THR A 409 6.41 37.14 23.78
N PHE A 410 6.35 36.57 22.58
CA PHE A 410 6.33 35.13 22.35
C PHE A 410 7.45 34.76 21.39
N ARG A 411 8.14 33.66 21.67
CA ARG A 411 9.06 33.02 20.72
C ARG A 411 8.72 31.54 20.63
N PHE A 412 8.34 31.10 19.44
CA PHE A 412 8.02 29.71 19.13
C PHE A 412 9.14 29.08 18.32
N TYR A 413 9.47 27.85 18.67
CA TYR A 413 10.41 27.01 17.95
C TYR A 413 9.62 25.87 17.32
N VAL A 414 9.67 25.74 16.00
CA VAL A 414 8.99 24.68 15.28
C VAL A 414 9.55 23.33 15.73
N ASP A 415 8.64 22.38 15.97
CA ASP A 415 8.93 21.01 16.37
C ASP A 415 9.54 20.82 17.78
N GLU A 416 9.62 21.88 18.57
CA GLU A 416 10.02 21.84 19.98
C GLU A 416 8.81 21.70 20.91
N ASP A 417 9.03 21.16 22.11
CA ASP A 417 8.02 20.99 23.15
C ASP A 417 7.96 22.17 24.12
N TYR A 418 8.49 23.34 23.74
CA TYR A 418 8.47 24.54 24.57
C TYR A 418 8.31 25.82 23.73
N PHE A 419 7.98 26.91 24.42
CA PHE A 419 8.03 28.26 23.86
C PHE A 419 8.51 29.24 24.93
N ILE A 420 9.00 30.40 24.50
CA ILE A 420 9.38 31.48 25.42
C ILE A 420 8.25 32.50 25.47
N TYR A 421 7.82 32.85 26.68
CA TYR A 421 6.84 33.90 26.93
C TYR A 421 7.42 34.88 27.94
N ASN A 422 7.54 36.16 27.56
CA ASN A 422 8.14 37.21 28.39
C ASN A 422 9.50 36.80 28.99
N GLU A 423 10.39 36.25 28.15
CA GLU A 423 11.73 35.76 28.52
C GLU A 423 11.76 34.53 29.46
N GLU A 424 10.62 33.97 29.81
CA GLU A 424 10.51 32.72 30.58
C GLU A 424 10.24 31.52 29.66
N ASN A 425 10.84 30.37 29.96
CA ASN A 425 10.66 29.14 29.21
C ASN A 425 9.44 28.35 29.74
N TYR A 426 8.50 28.03 28.86
CA TYR A 426 7.32 27.22 29.14
C TYR A 426 7.44 25.87 28.43
N GLY A 427 7.90 24.85 29.18
CA GLY A 427 7.91 23.46 28.72
C GLY A 427 6.51 22.84 28.70
N LEU A 428 6.21 22.09 27.65
CA LEU A 428 4.93 21.46 27.36
C LEU A 428 5.12 19.95 27.17
N LEU A 429 4.03 19.20 27.30
CA LEU A 429 4.00 17.77 26.95
C LEU A 429 3.79 17.53 25.45
N VAL A 430 3.58 18.61 24.68
CA VAL A 430 3.17 18.57 23.28
C VAL A 430 3.86 19.70 22.53
N LYS A 431 4.12 19.49 21.24
CA LYS A 431 4.66 20.52 20.36
C LYS A 431 3.56 21.54 20.04
N PRO A 432 3.64 22.81 20.50
CA PRO A 432 2.60 23.79 20.25
C PRO A 432 2.61 24.20 18.77
N VAL A 433 3.80 24.27 18.16
CA VAL A 433 4.02 24.54 16.73
C VAL A 433 4.86 23.40 16.17
N GLN A 434 4.42 22.82 15.05
CA GLN A 434 5.11 21.69 14.42
C GLN A 434 4.95 21.70 12.91
N LYS A 435 5.90 21.07 12.22
CA LYS A 435 5.82 20.84 10.78
C LYS A 435 5.01 19.56 10.53
N ILE A 436 3.97 19.66 9.71
CA ILE A 436 3.14 18.53 9.28
C ILE A 436 3.09 18.56 7.76
N GLY A 437 3.68 17.56 7.11
CA GLY A 437 3.96 17.62 5.67
C GLY A 437 4.90 18.80 5.36
N ASP A 438 4.49 19.65 4.42
CA ASP A 438 5.27 20.82 3.99
C ASP A 438 4.88 22.15 4.66
N ALA A 439 3.89 22.14 5.54
CA ALA A 439 3.40 23.34 6.21
C ALA A 439 3.62 23.30 7.72
N ILE A 440 3.71 24.49 8.31
CA ILE A 440 3.83 24.69 9.75
C ILE A 440 2.43 24.92 10.32
N TYR A 441 2.18 24.33 11.47
CA TYR A 441 0.87 24.31 12.09
C TYR A 441 0.99 24.58 13.58
N MET A 442 -0.01 25.26 14.14
CA MET A 442 -0.18 25.39 15.59
C MET A 442 -1.40 24.60 16.05
N ASP A 443 -1.27 23.91 17.18
CA ASP A 443 -2.39 23.25 17.86
C ASP A 443 -3.47 24.29 18.21
N VAL A 444 -4.72 24.02 17.83
CA VAL A 444 -5.82 24.98 17.97
C VAL A 444 -6.06 25.36 19.44
N HIS A 445 -5.89 24.44 20.39
CA HIS A 445 -6.04 24.75 21.81
C HIS A 445 -5.00 25.78 22.27
N TRP A 446 -3.75 25.63 21.83
CA TRP A 446 -2.70 26.62 22.10
C TRP A 446 -2.95 27.93 21.37
N PHE A 447 -3.41 27.88 20.12
CA PHE A 447 -3.73 29.06 19.33
C PHE A 447 -4.81 29.91 20.00
N GLU A 448 -5.92 29.31 20.44
CA GLU A 448 -6.98 29.98 21.19
C GLU A 448 -6.47 30.59 22.49
N LYS A 449 -5.70 29.80 23.26
CA LYS A 449 -5.21 30.19 24.59
C LYS A 449 -4.21 31.34 24.54
N LEU A 450 -3.26 31.31 23.60
CA LEU A 450 -2.16 32.27 23.53
C LEU A 450 -2.59 33.57 22.86
N PHE A 451 -3.44 33.51 21.83
CA PHE A 451 -3.84 34.69 21.05
C PHE A 451 -5.20 35.27 21.44
N LYS A 452 -5.84 34.75 22.50
CA LYS A 452 -7.18 35.14 22.93
C LYS A 452 -8.16 35.13 21.76
N VAL A 453 -8.10 34.07 20.96
CA VAL A 453 -9.02 33.85 19.84
C VAL A 453 -9.93 32.67 20.15
N LYS A 454 -11.03 32.59 19.42
CA LYS A 454 -11.97 31.48 19.45
C LYS A 454 -12.11 30.93 18.04
N VAL A 455 -11.91 29.63 17.90
CA VAL A 455 -12.04 28.86 16.67
C VAL A 455 -13.34 28.06 16.77
N ILE A 456 -14.32 28.41 15.95
CA ILE A 456 -15.65 27.80 15.97
C ILE A 456 -15.86 27.06 14.66
N GLU A 457 -15.95 25.73 14.74
CA GLU A 457 -16.36 24.91 13.62
C GLU A 457 -17.88 24.98 13.43
N LYS A 458 -18.31 25.51 12.30
CA LYS A 458 -19.68 25.46 11.82
C LYS A 458 -19.80 24.36 10.75
N GLU A 459 -21.02 24.17 10.26
CA GLU A 459 -21.32 23.18 9.22
C GLU A 459 -20.51 23.42 7.94
N LYS A 460 -20.42 24.68 7.49
CA LYS A 460 -19.77 25.06 6.21
C LYS A 460 -18.52 25.94 6.35
N SER A 461 -18.18 26.33 7.57
CA SER A 461 -17.07 27.25 7.80
C SER A 461 -16.35 26.97 9.12
N ILE A 462 -15.12 27.45 9.21
CA ILE A 462 -14.36 27.52 10.46
C ILE A 462 -14.15 29.01 10.73
N GLU A 463 -14.74 29.52 11.81
CA GLU A 463 -14.67 30.93 12.17
C GLU A 463 -13.61 31.16 13.23
N VAL A 464 -12.68 32.06 12.94
CA VAL A 464 -11.64 32.51 13.86
C VAL A 464 -11.93 33.96 14.26
N THR A 465 -12.26 34.17 15.53
CA THR A 465 -12.67 35.47 16.06
C THR A 465 -11.84 35.84 17.28
N ARG A 466 -11.54 37.12 17.47
CA ARG A 466 -10.86 37.59 18.69
C ARG A 466 -11.86 37.58 19.85
N GLN A 467 -11.42 37.12 21.01
CA GLN A 467 -12.16 37.25 22.26
C GLN A 467 -11.95 38.68 22.76
N THR A 468 -13.03 39.45 22.81
CA THR A 468 -13.09 40.79 23.42
C THR A 468 -13.04 40.73 24.93
#